data_AF-A0A699QV55-F1
#
_entry.id   AF-A0A699QV55-F1
#
_cell.length_a   1.000
_cell.length_b   1.000
_cell.length_c   1.000
_cell.angle_alpha   90.00
_cell.angle_beta   90.00
_cell.angle_gamma   90.00
#
_symmetry.space_group_name_H-M   'P 1'
#
loop_
_entity.id
_entity.type
_entity.pdbx_description
1 polymer ?
#
loop_
_entity_poly.entity_id
_entity_poly.type
_entity_poly.pdbx_seq_one_letter_code
_entity_poly.pdbx_strand_id
1 'polypeptide(L)'
;VRDLTDKCPFFQQGYDAVGKAGISALVKCTFAVRQLAYNTVPDALDEYLQIGDKTSPDCLMAFCNGVMELYNEEFLRKPTQTNVKKLYAFHEEKHGFSGMLESIDCTKWPWAQCPTADHAQFSRGDSSQAQMIRSE
;
A
#
# COMPACT_ATOMS: atom_id res chain seq x y z
N VAL A 1 -13.15 -0.23 4.41
CA VAL A 1 -14.24 0.64 3.89
C VAL A 1 -15.36 0.78 4.90
N ARG A 2 -16.01 -0.31 5.37
CA ARG A 2 -17.09 -0.23 6.37
C ARG A 2 -16.69 0.55 7.62
N ASP A 3 -15.55 0.19 8.23
CA ASP A 3 -15.05 0.87 9.43
C ASP A 3 -14.90 2.39 9.24
N LEU A 4 -14.38 2.81 8.07
CA LEU A 4 -14.26 4.23 7.71
C LEU A 4 -15.62 4.88 7.50
N THR A 5 -16.57 4.23 6.83
CA THR A 5 -17.94 4.75 6.63
C THR A 5 -18.67 4.93 7.97
N ASP A 6 -18.47 3.99 8.91
CA ASP A 6 -19.18 4.00 10.18
C ASP A 6 -18.60 5.02 11.17
N LYS A 7 -17.29 5.27 11.10
CA LYS A 7 -16.57 6.11 12.07
C LYS A 7 -16.23 7.51 11.56
N CYS A 8 -16.14 7.70 10.25
CA CYS A 8 -15.76 8.96 9.64
C CYS A 8 -16.89 9.51 8.75
N PRO A 9 -17.53 10.63 9.13
CA PRO A 9 -18.62 11.24 8.36
C PRO A 9 -18.25 11.56 6.92
N PHE A 10 -16.97 11.85 6.65
CA PHE A 10 -16.49 12.10 5.29
C PHE A 10 -16.74 10.93 4.33
N PHE A 11 -16.69 9.68 4.83
CA PHE A 11 -16.91 8.49 4.01
C PHE A 11 -18.39 8.12 3.86
N GLN A 12 -19.29 8.73 4.64
CA GLN A 12 -20.72 8.50 4.46
C GLN A 12 -21.18 9.08 3.11
N GLN A 13 -22.06 8.35 2.43
CA GLN A 13 -22.61 8.78 1.14
C GLN A 13 -23.79 9.72 1.40
N GLY A 14 -23.62 10.99 1.03
CA GLY A 14 -24.70 11.98 1.06
C GLY A 14 -25.55 11.96 -0.21
N TYR A 15 -26.64 12.73 -0.18
CA TYR A 15 -27.51 13.00 -1.33
C TYR A 15 -27.53 14.50 -1.60
N ASP A 16 -27.57 14.88 -2.87
CA ASP A 16 -27.73 16.29 -3.24
C ASP A 16 -29.18 16.78 -3.06
N ALA A 17 -29.42 18.07 -3.30
CA ALA A 17 -30.75 18.68 -3.17
C ALA A 17 -31.81 18.09 -4.11
N VAL A 18 -31.41 17.35 -5.16
CA VAL A 18 -32.28 16.68 -6.13
C VAL A 18 -32.45 15.19 -5.76
N GLY A 19 -31.79 14.71 -4.71
CA GLY A 19 -31.83 13.33 -4.26
C GLY A 19 -30.87 12.40 -5.01
N LYS A 20 -29.93 12.92 -5.79
CA LYS A 20 -28.89 12.12 -6.44
C LYS A 20 -27.81 11.76 -5.41
N ALA A 21 -27.43 10.49 -5.38
CA ALA A 21 -26.37 10.02 -4.50
C ALA A 21 -25.02 10.66 -4.88
N GLY A 22 -24.32 11.21 -3.89
CA GLY A 22 -22.97 11.71 -4.04
C GLY A 22 -21.93 10.60 -4.16
N ILE A 23 -20.65 10.98 -4.14
CA ILE A 23 -19.52 10.04 -4.24
C ILE A 23 -19.56 9.04 -3.07
N SER A 24 -19.51 7.74 -3.39
CA SER A 24 -19.60 6.68 -2.39
C SER A 24 -18.30 6.50 -1.60
N ALA A 25 -18.41 5.90 -0.40
CA ALA A 25 -17.27 5.56 0.45
C ALA A 25 -16.20 4.74 -0.29
N LEU A 26 -16.65 3.80 -1.12
CA LEU A 26 -15.79 2.89 -1.88
C LEU A 26 -14.93 3.67 -2.88
N VAL A 27 -15.53 4.61 -3.59
CA VAL A 27 -14.81 5.45 -4.57
C VAL A 27 -13.79 6.33 -3.84
N LYS A 28 -14.19 6.99 -2.74
CA LYS A 28 -13.27 7.82 -1.91
C LYS A 28 -12.07 7.01 -1.40
N CYS A 29 -12.32 5.80 -0.87
CA CYS A 29 -11.25 4.91 -0.40
C CYS A 29 -10.35 4.45 -1.56
N THR A 30 -10.93 4.06 -2.69
CA THR A 30 -10.17 3.58 -3.86
C THR A 30 -9.26 4.66 -4.39
N PHE A 31 -9.75 5.89 -4.43
CA PHE A 31 -8.99 7.06 -4.85
C PHE A 31 -7.79 7.32 -3.94
N ALA A 32 -7.98 7.31 -2.62
CA ALA A 32 -6.91 7.47 -1.64
C ALA A 32 -5.86 6.34 -1.74
N VAL A 33 -6.29 5.09 -1.83
CA VAL A 33 -5.39 3.92 -1.96
C VAL A 33 -4.57 3.99 -3.25
N ARG A 34 -5.17 4.41 -4.36
CA ARG A 34 -4.44 4.57 -5.63
C ARG A 34 -3.39 5.68 -5.56
N GLN A 35 -3.70 6.81 -4.94
CA GLN A 35 -2.70 7.87 -4.71
C GLN A 35 -1.53 7.36 -3.87
N LEU A 36 -1.80 6.58 -2.82
CA LEU A 36 -0.75 5.99 -1.98
C LEU A 36 0.08 4.93 -2.71
N ALA A 37 -0.56 4.08 -3.53
CA ALA A 37 0.10 2.98 -4.21
C ALA A 37 1.02 3.46 -5.35
N TYR A 38 0.58 4.44 -6.12
CA TYR A 38 1.29 4.88 -7.32
C TYR A 38 2.03 6.21 -7.15
N ASN A 39 1.89 6.86 -5.99
CA ASN A 39 2.39 8.22 -5.76
C ASN A 39 1.95 9.19 -6.87
N THR A 40 0.73 9.00 -7.39
CA THR A 40 0.21 9.70 -8.56
C THR A 40 -0.40 11.04 -8.17
N VAL A 41 -0.31 11.99 -9.11
CA VAL A 41 -0.99 13.27 -8.98
C VAL A 41 -2.52 13.05 -9.04
N PRO A 42 -3.30 13.71 -8.17
CA PRO A 42 -4.77 13.78 -8.21
C PRO A 42 -5.41 13.72 -9.60
N ASP A 43 -4.92 14.55 -10.52
CA ASP A 43 -5.45 14.78 -11.86
C ASP A 43 -5.42 13.51 -12.72
N ALA A 44 -4.39 12.67 -12.57
CA ALA A 44 -4.27 11.41 -13.31
C ALA A 44 -5.32 10.36 -12.89
N LEU A 45 -5.94 10.53 -11.72
CA LEU A 45 -7.00 9.64 -11.23
C LEU A 45 -8.41 10.20 -11.47
N ASP A 46 -8.54 11.51 -11.76
CA ASP A 46 -9.83 12.14 -12.06
C ASP A 46 -10.43 11.57 -13.36
N GLU A 47 -9.62 11.30 -14.38
CA GLU A 47 -10.10 10.67 -15.63
C GLU A 47 -10.80 9.33 -15.39
N TYR A 48 -10.35 8.55 -14.39
CA TYR A 48 -10.87 7.22 -14.11
C TYR A 48 -11.97 7.19 -13.04
N LEU A 49 -11.91 8.07 -12.03
CA LEU A 49 -12.79 8.02 -10.86
C LEU A 49 -13.72 9.24 -10.77
N GLN A 50 -13.52 10.25 -11.61
CA GLN A 50 -14.31 11.48 -11.71
C GLN A 50 -14.49 12.15 -10.34
N ILE A 51 -13.37 12.36 -9.66
CA ILE A 51 -13.29 13.08 -8.39
C ILE A 51 -12.52 14.37 -8.66
N GLY A 52 -13.25 15.49 -8.60
CA GLY A 52 -12.65 16.80 -8.88
C GLY A 52 -11.45 17.12 -7.98
N ASP A 53 -10.53 17.92 -8.53
CA ASP A 53 -9.21 18.27 -7.97
C ASP A 53 -9.19 18.62 -6.48
N LYS A 54 -10.24 19.27 -5.98
CA LYS A 54 -10.33 19.70 -4.59
C LYS A 54 -10.69 18.57 -3.63
N THR A 55 -11.51 17.63 -4.09
CA THR A 55 -12.00 16.50 -3.28
C THR A 55 -10.96 15.37 -3.20
N SER A 56 -10.07 15.31 -4.18
CA SER A 56 -8.97 14.36 -4.26
C SER A 56 -8.02 14.36 -3.04
N PRO A 57 -7.39 15.50 -2.67
CA PRO A 57 -6.53 15.58 -1.49
C PRO A 57 -7.32 15.36 -0.19
N ASP A 58 -8.58 15.82 -0.13
CA ASP A 58 -9.46 15.57 1.01
C ASP A 58 -9.72 14.08 1.23
N CYS A 59 -9.92 13.31 0.16
CA CYS A 59 -10.06 11.86 0.24
C CYS A 59 -8.81 11.20 0.82
N LEU A 60 -7.62 11.63 0.37
CA LEU A 60 -6.35 11.10 0.87
C LEU A 60 -6.16 11.41 2.36
N MET A 61 -6.33 12.68 2.74
CA MET A 61 -6.15 13.12 4.13
C MET A 61 -7.17 12.45 5.06
N ALA A 62 -8.46 12.43 4.68
CA ALA A 62 -9.49 11.77 5.47
C ALA A 62 -9.24 10.26 5.60
N PHE A 63 -8.74 9.61 4.54
CA PHE A 63 -8.39 8.20 4.56
C PHE A 63 -7.23 7.93 5.51
N CYS A 64 -6.11 8.66 5.38
CA CYS A 64 -4.95 8.49 6.25
C CYS A 64 -5.30 8.75 7.72
N ASN A 65 -6.03 9.83 8.00
CA ASN A 65 -6.46 10.15 9.36
C ASN A 65 -7.38 9.09 9.93
N GLY A 66 -8.36 8.62 9.16
CA GLY A 66 -9.27 7.56 9.58
C GLY A 66 -8.53 6.23 9.82
N VAL A 67 -7.58 5.87 8.96
CA VAL A 67 -6.76 4.66 9.14
C VAL A 67 -5.89 4.78 10.39
N MET A 68 -5.29 5.95 10.64
CA MET A 68 -4.53 6.19 11.87
C MET A 68 -5.44 6.08 13.09
N GLU A 69 -6.57 6.77 13.12
CA GLU A 69 -7.47 6.73 14.27
C GLU A 69 -7.99 5.30 14.57
N LEU A 70 -8.33 4.54 13.53
CA LEU A 70 -8.90 3.20 13.69
C LEU A 70 -7.87 2.14 14.08
N TYR A 71 -6.66 2.23 13.53
CA TYR A 71 -5.71 1.11 13.56
C TYR A 71 -4.39 1.46 14.24
N ASN A 72 -4.20 2.69 14.76
CA ASN A 72 -2.94 3.11 15.35
C ASN A 72 -2.52 2.23 16.53
N GLU A 73 -3.43 1.96 17.47
CA GLU A 73 -3.11 1.21 18.68
C GLU A 73 -2.73 -0.26 18.39
N GLU A 74 -3.32 -0.86 17.36
CA GLU A 74 -3.10 -2.27 17.05
C GLU A 74 -1.97 -2.48 16.04
N PHE A 75 -1.98 -1.71 14.94
CA PHE A 75 -1.19 -1.99 13.73
C PHE A 75 -0.11 -0.95 13.43
N LEU A 76 -0.28 0.32 13.83
CA LEU A 76 0.73 1.36 13.59
C LEU A 76 1.67 1.59 14.77
N ARG A 77 1.50 0.84 15.86
CA ARG A 77 2.47 0.80 16.97
C ARG A 77 3.71 -0.01 16.59
N LYS A 78 4.77 0.16 17.38
CA LYS A 78 5.96 -0.71 17.31
C LYS A 78 5.54 -2.18 17.48
N PRO A 79 5.95 -3.09 16.58
CA PRO A 79 5.59 -4.50 16.67
C PRO A 79 6.19 -5.12 17.95
N THR A 80 5.41 -5.99 18.62
CA THR A 80 5.93 -6.76 19.75
C THR A 80 6.79 -7.90 19.25
N GLN A 81 7.63 -8.49 20.11
CA GLN A 81 8.37 -9.71 19.77
C GLN A 81 7.45 -10.84 19.28
N THR A 82 6.24 -10.94 19.81
CA THR A 82 5.25 -11.92 19.37
C THR A 82 4.74 -11.62 17.96
N ASN A 83 4.46 -10.36 17.64
CA ASN A 83 4.06 -9.97 16.28
C ASN A 83 5.18 -10.27 15.28
N VAL A 84 6.42 -9.95 15.65
CA VAL A 84 7.62 -10.22 14.85
C VAL A 84 7.75 -11.71 14.53
N LYS A 85 7.67 -12.59 15.56
CA LYS A 85 7.76 -14.04 15.36
C LYS A 85 6.65 -14.58 14.45
N LYS A 86 5.41 -14.09 14.62
CA LYS A 86 4.29 -14.49 13.76
C LYS A 86 4.49 -14.07 12.31
N LEU A 87 5.00 -12.86 12.08
CA LEU A 87 5.30 -12.37 10.72
C LEU A 87 6.37 -13.21 10.04
N TYR A 88 7.45 -13.53 10.76
CA TYR A 88 8.51 -14.40 10.23
C TYR A 88 7.99 -15.80 9.90
N ALA A 89 7.25 -16.43 10.81
CA ALA A 89 6.70 -17.77 10.58
C ALA A 89 5.77 -17.81 9.35
N PHE A 90 4.88 -16.82 9.21
CA PHE A 90 4.00 -16.71 8.04
C PHE A 90 4.78 -16.52 6.74
N HIS A 91 5.82 -15.67 6.75
CA HIS A 91 6.63 -15.43 5.58
C HIS A 91 7.44 -16.67 5.18
N GLU A 92 8.01 -17.37 6.16
CA GLU A 92 8.74 -18.62 5.92
C GLU A 92 7.82 -19.71 5.37
N GLU A 93 6.62 -19.87 5.92
CA GLU A 93 5.61 -20.81 5.40
C GLU A 93 5.21 -20.48 3.94
N LYS A 94 4.95 -19.20 3.66
CA LYS A 94 4.42 -18.78 2.35
C LYS A 94 5.49 -18.70 1.26
N HIS A 95 6.72 -18.32 1.61
CA HIS A 95 7.77 -17.99 0.66
C HIS A 95 9.02 -18.88 0.78
N GLY A 96 9.12 -19.74 1.80
CA GLY A 96 10.24 -20.67 2.00
C GLY A 96 11.49 -20.03 2.62
N PHE A 97 11.44 -18.77 3.02
CA PHE A 97 12.53 -18.07 3.73
C PHE A 97 11.98 -17.02 4.69
N SER A 98 12.74 -16.73 5.75
CA SER A 98 12.46 -15.64 6.69
C SER A 98 12.72 -14.29 5.99
N GLY A 99 11.67 -13.61 5.53
CA GLY A 99 11.76 -12.27 4.93
C GLY A 99 12.01 -11.20 5.99
N MET A 100 12.77 -10.15 5.67
CA MET A 100 13.17 -9.14 6.65
C MET A 100 12.01 -8.21 7.01
N LEU A 101 11.72 -8.07 8.30
CA LEU A 101 10.84 -7.01 8.80
C LEU A 101 11.50 -5.65 8.49
N GLU A 102 10.72 -4.74 7.90
CA GLU A 102 11.08 -3.34 7.60
C GLU A 102 11.83 -3.05 6.28
N SER A 103 11.95 -3.98 5.33
CA SER A 103 12.49 -3.63 4.01
C SER A 103 11.60 -4.04 2.84
N ILE A 104 10.94 -3.05 2.23
CA ILE A 104 10.41 -3.14 0.86
C ILE A 104 11.59 -3.32 -0.13
N ASP A 105 12.76 -2.78 0.20
CA ASP A 105 14.03 -2.98 -0.51
C ASP A 105 14.86 -4.09 0.14
N CYS A 106 14.40 -5.33 0.10
CA CYS A 106 15.29 -6.49 0.36
C CYS A 106 16.31 -6.70 -0.79
N THR A 107 16.87 -5.62 -1.34
CA THR A 107 17.59 -5.62 -2.62
C THR A 107 19.09 -5.53 -2.43
N LYS A 108 19.68 -6.26 -1.47
CA LYS A 108 21.13 -6.58 -1.43
C LYS A 108 21.41 -7.90 -0.71
N TRP A 109 20.71 -8.98 -1.06
CA TRP A 109 21.14 -10.31 -0.61
C TRP A 109 21.97 -10.98 -1.71
N PRO A 110 23.25 -11.32 -1.48
CA PRO A 110 23.98 -12.18 -2.39
C PRO A 110 23.34 -13.57 -2.37
N TRP A 111 22.73 -13.99 -3.48
CA TRP A 111 22.22 -15.34 -3.64
C TRP A 111 23.39 -16.32 -3.70
N ALA A 112 23.59 -17.12 -2.65
CA ALA A 112 24.56 -18.23 -2.68
C ALA A 112 24.06 -19.45 -3.50
N GLN A 113 22.79 -19.46 -3.96
CA GLN A 113 22.14 -20.65 -4.53
C GLN A 113 21.38 -20.35 -5.85
N CYS A 114 21.82 -19.36 -6.65
CA CYS A 114 21.09 -18.98 -7.87
C CYS A 114 21.36 -19.96 -9.01
N PRO A 115 20.34 -20.53 -9.67
CA PRO A 115 20.54 -21.28 -10.89
C PRO A 115 21.33 -20.41 -11.88
N THR A 116 22.49 -20.89 -12.33
CA THR A 116 23.42 -20.14 -13.19
C THR A 116 22.74 -19.58 -14.46
N ALA A 117 21.65 -20.21 -14.90
CA ALA A 117 20.87 -19.79 -16.06
C ALA A 117 20.21 -18.40 -15.92
N ASP A 118 19.90 -17.95 -14.70
CA ASP A 118 19.14 -16.71 -14.45
C ASP A 118 20.02 -15.54 -13.97
N HIS A 119 21.32 -15.78 -13.79
CA HIS A 119 22.29 -14.80 -13.28
C HIS A 119 22.46 -13.57 -14.22
N ALA A 120 22.28 -13.77 -15.53
CA ALA A 120 22.53 -12.74 -16.54
C ALA A 120 21.37 -11.74 -16.71
N GLN A 121 20.13 -12.08 -16.29
CA GLN A 121 18.97 -11.21 -16.52
C GLN A 121 18.95 -9.99 -15.60
N PHE A 122 19.67 -10.04 -14.47
CA PHE A 122 19.64 -9.00 -13.45
C PHE A 122 21.02 -8.51 -13.01
N SER A 123 22.07 -8.72 -13.81
CA SER A 123 23.38 -8.15 -13.51
C SER A 123 23.45 -6.73 -14.08
N ARG A 124 23.47 -5.69 -13.24
CA ARG A 124 23.99 -4.37 -13.68
C ARG A 124 25.49 -4.54 -13.95
N GLY A 125 25.95 -4.07 -15.11
CA GLY A 125 27.29 -4.35 -15.65
C GLY A 125 28.49 -3.92 -14.79
N ASP A 126 28.26 -3.23 -13.67
CA ASP A 126 29.30 -2.67 -12.80
C ASP A 126 29.56 -3.52 -11.54
N SER A 127 28.79 -4.59 -11.29
CA SER A 127 28.93 -5.45 -10.11
C SER A 127 29.15 -6.92 -10.48
N SER A 128 30.22 -7.52 -9.96
CA SER A 128 30.56 -8.95 -10.11
C SER A 128 29.62 -9.91 -9.36
N GLN A 129 28.52 -9.39 -8.79
CA GLN A 129 27.47 -10.16 -8.13
C GLN A 129 26.14 -9.86 -8.82
N ALA A 130 25.38 -10.89 -9.20
CA ALA A 130 24.03 -10.70 -9.72
C ALA A 130 23.14 -10.12 -8.63
N GLN A 131 22.44 -9.03 -8.95
CA GLN A 131 21.52 -8.35 -8.03
C GLN A 131 20.20 -8.13 -8.75
N MET A 132 19.18 -8.90 -8.38
CA MET A 132 17.81 -8.65 -8.81
C MET A 132 17.38 -7.23 -8.42
N ILE A 133 17.32 -6.32 -9.40
CA ILE A 133 16.45 -5.14 -9.35
C ILE A 133 15.20 -5.55 -10.12
N ARG A 134 14.13 -5.93 -9.41
CA ARG A 134 12.85 -6.14 -10.06
C ARG A 134 12.08 -4.82 -10.02
N SER A 135 11.89 -4.25 -11.20
CA SER A 135 10.95 -3.16 -11.44
C SER A 135 9.53 -3.72 -11.39
N GLU A 136 8.69 -3.02 -10.62
CA GLU A 136 7.23 -3.08 -10.50
C GLU A 136 6.61 -4.28 -9.76
#